data_AF-A0A7S4N6F4-F1
#
_entry.id   AF-A0A7S4N6F4-F1
#
_cell.length_a   1.000
_cell.length_b   1.000
_cell.length_c   1.000
_cell.angle_alpha   90.00
_cell.angle_beta   90.00
_cell.angle_gamma   90.00
#
_symmetry.space_group_name_H-M   'P 1'
#
loop_
_entity.id
_entity.type
_entity.pdbx_description
1 polymer ?
#
loop_
_entity_poly.entity_id
_entity_poly.type
_entity_poly.pdbx_seq_one_letter_code
_entity_poly.pdbx_strand_id
1 'polypeptide(L)'
;ASTIGGGGCGTTPSSSDAQNKSPSGEGGRRRNASPGPPSSAALKRTLRLHDIVFYGVGCSVGAGIYSLVGIGADLAGPSIALSFLLCGVACCFTSLSYAEFAARVPLAGSAYTYAYVSFGELTGWLVGWNLTLGYAVSAAVVARSWAEHFAVFVGGMFGAEED
;
A
#
# COMPACT_ATOMS: atom_id res chain seq x y z
N ALA A 1 -11.01 40.85 -24.94
CA ALA A 1 -11.26 41.86 -23.91
C ALA A 1 -12.02 41.19 -22.76
N SER A 2 -11.44 41.27 -21.56
CA SER A 2 -12.03 41.24 -20.20
C SER A 2 -13.09 40.19 -19.76
N THR A 3 -12.68 39.39 -18.76
CA THR A 3 -13.30 39.08 -17.44
C THR A 3 -14.80 38.75 -17.30
N ILE A 4 -15.13 37.71 -16.49
CA ILE A 4 -16.03 37.61 -15.27
C ILE A 4 -16.26 36.08 -15.00
N GLY A 5 -15.85 35.48 -13.86
CA GLY A 5 -16.63 35.14 -12.64
C GLY A 5 -17.60 33.93 -12.84
N GLY A 6 -17.83 32.92 -11.99
CA GLY A 6 -17.55 32.56 -10.60
C GLY A 6 -18.56 31.47 -10.15
N GLY A 7 -18.32 30.78 -9.02
CA GLY A 7 -19.26 29.89 -8.30
C GLY A 7 -18.97 28.38 -8.44
N GLY A 8 -19.06 27.50 -7.44
CA GLY A 8 -19.49 27.50 -6.03
C GLY A 8 -19.56 26.01 -5.59
N CYS A 9 -19.06 25.63 -4.41
CA CYS A 9 -19.83 25.45 -3.15
C CYS A 9 -20.30 24.00 -2.89
N GLY A 10 -20.12 23.52 -1.64
CA GLY A 10 -20.71 22.28 -1.08
C GLY A 10 -19.67 21.38 -0.38
N THR A 11 -19.20 21.58 0.87
CA THR A 11 -19.79 21.54 2.24
C THR A 11 -20.36 20.20 2.75
N THR A 12 -19.64 19.63 3.74
CA THR A 12 -20.09 19.09 5.06
C THR A 12 -20.69 17.67 5.13
N PRO A 13 -20.59 16.89 6.26
CA PRO A 13 -20.83 17.25 7.68
C PRO A 13 -19.71 16.83 8.69
N SER A 14 -19.51 17.47 9.87
CA SER A 14 -20.32 17.57 11.11
C SER A 14 -20.59 16.20 11.76
N SER A 15 -20.50 15.90 13.05
CA SER A 15 -20.05 16.48 14.33
C SER A 15 -20.46 15.44 15.40
N SER A 16 -19.91 15.48 16.63
CA SER A 16 -20.56 15.02 17.90
C SER A 16 -20.96 13.52 18.00
N ASP A 17 -20.52 12.67 18.93
CA ASP A 17 -20.34 12.80 20.38
C ASP A 17 -19.74 11.49 20.94
N ALA A 18 -19.39 11.51 22.22
CA ALA A 18 -19.06 10.39 23.11
C ALA A 18 -17.58 9.91 23.10
N GLN A 19 -16.62 10.57 23.77
CA GLN A 19 -16.43 10.73 25.24
C GLN A 19 -15.66 9.57 25.91
N ASN A 20 -14.62 9.96 26.68
CA ASN A 20 -13.98 9.27 27.82
C ASN A 20 -13.00 8.11 27.52
N LYS A 21 -11.84 7.92 28.17
CA LYS A 21 -11.21 8.54 29.36
C LYS A 21 -9.78 7.97 29.58
N SER A 22 -8.94 8.72 30.32
CA SER A 22 -7.86 8.25 31.25
C SER A 22 -6.41 8.16 30.70
N PRO A 23 -5.37 8.22 31.56
CA PRO A 23 -4.68 9.46 31.87
C PRO A 23 -3.13 9.38 31.71
N SER A 24 -2.52 10.57 31.73
CA SER A 24 -1.24 10.93 32.35
C SER A 24 -0.14 9.88 32.53
N GLY A 25 0.99 10.07 31.84
CA GLY A 25 2.27 9.43 32.15
C GLY A 25 3.44 10.20 31.52
N GLU A 26 4.32 10.70 32.38
CA GLU A 26 5.39 11.68 32.15
C GLU A 26 6.52 11.27 31.19
N GLY A 27 7.18 12.30 30.64
CA GLY A 27 8.65 12.38 30.70
C GLY A 27 9.41 12.13 29.39
N GLY A 28 9.96 13.19 28.79
CA GLY A 28 11.08 13.01 27.85
C GLY A 28 11.33 14.08 26.79
N ARG A 29 11.98 15.17 27.20
CA ARG A 29 12.96 15.96 26.41
C ARG A 29 12.47 16.72 25.16
N ARG A 30 12.16 18.00 25.40
CA ARG A 30 11.91 19.07 24.41
C ARG A 30 13.10 19.25 23.46
N ARG A 31 12.85 19.16 22.15
CA ARG A 31 13.64 19.82 21.09
C ARG A 31 12.68 20.68 20.25
N ASN A 32 12.63 21.94 20.65
CA ASN A 32 12.27 23.15 19.92
C ASN A 32 12.47 23.04 18.39
N ALA A 33 11.35 22.98 17.66
CA ALA A 33 11.27 23.21 16.22
C ALA A 33 10.37 24.43 15.98
N SER A 34 10.81 25.33 15.10
CA SER A 34 10.19 26.62 14.75
C SER A 34 8.73 26.50 14.31
N PRO A 35 7.91 27.57 14.49
CA PRO A 35 6.51 27.57 14.08
C PRO A 35 6.41 27.81 12.56
N GLY A 36 6.20 26.74 11.79
CA GLY A 36 5.67 26.83 10.43
C GLY A 36 4.13 26.92 10.45
N PRO A 37 3.49 27.47 9.41
CA PRO A 37 2.04 27.70 9.39
C PRO A 37 1.24 26.38 9.48
N PRO A 38 0.07 26.37 10.15
CA PRO A 38 -0.72 25.16 10.40
C PRO A 38 -1.42 24.70 9.12
N SER A 39 -0.85 23.72 8.43
CA SER A 39 -1.55 23.01 7.36
C SER A 39 -1.42 21.52 7.56
N SER A 40 -2.58 20.87 7.59
CA SER A 40 -2.82 19.43 7.67
C SER A 40 -2.54 18.81 9.04
N ALA A 41 -3.58 18.16 9.59
CA ALA A 41 -3.58 17.50 10.88
C ALA A 41 -2.30 16.70 11.12
N ALA A 42 -1.51 17.10 12.12
CA ALA A 42 -0.29 16.41 12.48
C ALA A 42 -0.64 15.02 13.04
N LEU A 43 -0.60 13.99 12.18
CA LEU A 43 -0.70 12.61 12.64
C LEU A 43 0.43 12.35 13.62
N LYS A 44 0.09 11.86 14.81
CA LYS A 44 1.08 11.42 15.79
C LYS A 44 1.86 10.26 15.17
N ARG A 45 3.18 10.43 15.01
CA ARG A 45 4.06 9.41 14.45
C ARG A 45 4.20 8.26 15.44
N THR A 46 3.23 7.33 15.43
CA THR A 46 3.20 6.15 16.31
C THR A 46 3.71 4.88 15.63
N LEU A 47 3.90 4.93 14.30
CA LEU A 47 4.32 3.78 13.52
C LEU A 47 5.77 3.40 13.84
N ARG A 48 5.94 2.25 14.51
CA ARG A 48 7.25 1.70 14.85
C ARG A 48 7.78 0.86 13.69
N LEU A 49 9.10 0.62 13.70
CA LEU A 49 9.76 -0.24 12.71
C LEU A 49 9.08 -1.61 12.60
N HIS A 50 8.71 -2.16 13.75
CA HIS A 50 7.98 -3.42 13.83
C HIS A 50 6.67 -3.36 13.04
N ASP A 51 5.81 -2.36 13.29
CA ASP A 51 4.52 -2.23 12.61
C ASP A 51 4.65 -2.20 11.07
N ILE A 52 5.69 -1.53 10.56
CA ILE A 52 5.97 -1.46 9.11
C ILE A 52 6.43 -2.82 8.56
N VAL A 53 7.29 -3.53 9.29
CA VAL A 53 7.76 -4.87 8.90
C VAL A 53 6.59 -5.86 8.88
N PHE A 54 5.75 -5.86 9.91
CA PHE A 54 4.56 -6.73 9.95
C PHE A 54 3.56 -6.39 8.86
N TYR A 55 3.36 -5.10 8.56
CA TYR A 55 2.55 -4.68 7.43
C TYR A 55 3.10 -5.20 6.09
N GLY A 56 4.42 -5.10 5.88
CA GLY A 56 5.07 -5.60 4.66
C GLY A 56 5.00 -7.11 4.48
N VAL A 57 5.18 -7.88 5.56
CA VAL A 57 5.03 -9.34 5.53
C VAL A 57 3.56 -9.71 5.32
N GLY A 58 2.63 -9.03 5.99
CA GLY A 58 1.19 -9.27 5.87
C GLY A 58 0.65 -9.02 4.46
N CYS A 59 1.10 -7.96 3.78
CA CYS A 59 0.68 -7.70 2.40
C CYS A 59 1.32 -8.66 1.39
N SER A 60 2.51 -9.20 1.68
CA SER A 60 3.22 -10.13 0.78
C SER A 60 2.67 -11.57 0.86
N VAL A 61 2.35 -12.05 2.06
CA VAL A 61 1.87 -13.42 2.31
C VAL A 61 0.36 -13.58 2.02
N GLY A 62 -0.30 -12.54 1.51
CA GLY A 62 -1.76 -12.54 1.25
C GLY A 62 -2.24 -13.54 0.19
N ALA A 63 -3.47 -13.35 -0.29
CA ALA A 63 -4.21 -14.28 -1.15
C ALA A 63 -3.45 -14.80 -2.39
N GLY A 64 -2.44 -14.06 -2.86
CA GLY A 64 -1.64 -14.41 -4.02
C GLY A 64 -0.75 -15.63 -3.82
N ILE A 65 -0.02 -15.78 -2.71
CA ILE A 65 1.02 -16.82 -2.63
C ILE A 65 0.43 -18.22 -2.56
N TYR A 66 -0.68 -18.40 -1.83
CA TYR A 66 -1.36 -19.69 -1.72
C TYR A 66 -2.02 -20.11 -3.05
N SER A 67 -2.61 -19.16 -3.78
CA SER A 67 -3.26 -19.43 -5.07
C SER A 67 -2.25 -19.66 -6.20
N LEU A 68 -1.18 -18.85 -6.23
CA LEU A 68 -0.16 -18.90 -7.29
C LEU A 68 0.76 -20.12 -7.18
N VAL A 69 1.02 -20.61 -5.96
CA VAL A 69 1.84 -21.82 -5.76
C VAL A 69 1.17 -23.05 -6.39
N GLY A 70 -0.16 -23.17 -6.32
CA GLY A 70 -0.88 -24.27 -6.97
C GLY A 70 -0.68 -24.29 -8.47
N ILE A 71 -0.94 -23.16 -9.13
CA ILE A 71 -0.76 -23.01 -10.59
C ILE A 71 0.72 -23.16 -10.99
N GLY A 72 1.63 -22.63 -10.18
CA GLY A 72 3.06 -22.76 -10.41
C GLY A 72 3.54 -24.20 -10.30
N ALA A 73 2.99 -24.99 -9.36
CA ALA A 73 3.37 -26.38 -9.16
C ALA A 73 2.97 -27.25 -10.35
N ASP A 74 1.80 -27.01 -10.94
CA ASP A 74 1.37 -27.68 -12.18
C ASP A 74 2.28 -27.34 -13.37
N LEU A 75 2.76 -26.10 -13.45
CA LEU A 75 3.60 -25.63 -14.57
C LEU A 75 5.08 -26.02 -14.46
N ALA A 76 5.66 -25.94 -13.26
CA ALA A 76 7.11 -26.11 -13.05
C ALA A 76 7.47 -27.47 -12.41
N GLY A 77 6.49 -28.21 -11.87
CA GLY A 77 6.74 -29.45 -11.14
C GLY A 77 7.71 -29.25 -9.96
N PRO A 78 8.58 -30.22 -9.63
CA PRO A 78 9.48 -30.14 -8.48
C PRO A 78 10.54 -29.04 -8.60
N SER A 79 10.70 -28.40 -9.76
CA SER A 79 11.64 -27.30 -9.98
C SER A 79 11.16 -25.94 -9.44
N ILE A 80 9.91 -25.83 -8.99
CA ILE A 80 9.33 -24.58 -8.47
C ILE A 80 10.15 -23.96 -7.33
N ALA A 81 10.80 -24.78 -6.50
CA ALA A 81 11.65 -24.32 -5.41
C ALA A 81 12.87 -23.51 -5.93
N LEU A 82 13.45 -23.90 -7.07
CA LEU A 82 14.55 -23.16 -7.70
C LEU A 82 14.07 -21.80 -8.24
N SER A 83 12.86 -21.74 -8.81
CA SER A 83 12.26 -20.49 -9.30
C SER A 83 12.00 -19.50 -8.16
N PHE A 84 11.49 -19.98 -7.02
CA PHE A 84 11.30 -19.13 -5.83
C PHE A 84 12.63 -18.64 -5.27
N LEU A 85 13.68 -19.45 -5.30
CA LEU A 85 15.00 -19.07 -4.81
C LEU A 85 15.62 -17.97 -5.68
N LEU A 86 15.54 -18.10 -7.01
CA LEU A 86 15.98 -17.05 -7.95
C LEU A 86 15.17 -15.77 -7.81
N CYS A 87 13.85 -15.87 -7.64
CA CYS A 87 12.97 -14.73 -7.37
C CYS A 87 13.38 -14.00 -6.07
N GLY A 88 13.65 -14.74 -4.99
CA GLY A 88 14.12 -14.18 -3.73
C GLY A 88 15.41 -13.36 -3.89
N VAL A 89 16.40 -13.90 -4.60
CA VAL A 89 17.65 -13.18 -4.88
C VAL A 89 17.40 -11.90 -5.67
N ALA A 90 16.58 -11.95 -6.73
CA ALA A 90 16.23 -10.77 -7.53
C ALA A 90 15.49 -9.70 -6.70
N CYS A 91 14.57 -10.12 -5.83
CA CYS A 91 13.86 -9.25 -4.91
C CYS A 91 14.81 -8.59 -3.90
N CYS A 92 15.83 -9.30 -3.40
CA CYS A 92 16.83 -8.71 -2.50
C CYS A 92 17.61 -7.58 -3.17
N PHE A 93 18.06 -7.75 -4.41
CA PHE A 93 18.75 -6.69 -5.16
C PHE A 93 17.84 -5.47 -5.41
N THR A 94 16.58 -5.72 -5.74
CA THR A 94 15.59 -4.65 -5.93
C THR A 94 15.31 -3.91 -4.63
N SER A 95 15.11 -4.64 -3.53
CA SER A 95 14.85 -4.07 -2.21
C SER A 95 16.02 -3.22 -1.71
N LEU A 96 17.27 -3.67 -1.93
CA LEU A 96 18.46 -2.90 -1.58
C LEU A 96 18.52 -1.57 -2.33
N SER A 97 18.23 -1.59 -3.63
CA SER A 97 18.18 -0.40 -4.47
C SER A 97 17.10 0.59 -4.01
N TYR A 98 15.92 0.08 -3.64
CA TYR A 98 14.84 0.90 -3.08
C TYR A 98 15.16 1.45 -1.69
N ALA A 99 15.87 0.68 -0.85
CA ALA A 99 16.30 1.12 0.48
C ALA A 99 17.31 2.28 0.40
N GLU A 100 18.25 2.21 -0.54
CA GLU A 100 19.21 3.30 -0.77
C GLU A 100 18.49 4.59 -1.19
N PHE A 101 17.49 4.47 -2.07
CA PHE A 101 16.72 5.61 -2.51
C PHE A 101 15.82 6.20 -1.40
N ALA A 102 15.19 5.33 -0.59
CA ALA A 102 14.40 5.73 0.57
C ALA A 102 15.24 6.47 1.63
N ALA A 103 16.54 6.15 1.75
CA ALA A 103 17.45 6.84 2.66
C ALA A 103 17.86 8.25 2.15
N ARG A 104 17.88 8.48 0.84
CA ARG A 104 18.32 9.77 0.26
C ARG A 104 17.23 10.83 0.18
N VAL A 105 15.96 10.44 0.13
CA VAL A 105 14.86 11.40 -0.10
C VAL A 105 13.76 11.22 0.96
N PRO A 106 13.82 11.95 2.09
CA PRO A 106 12.82 11.85 3.16
C PRO A 106 11.56 12.68 2.87
N LEU A 107 11.03 12.60 1.65
CA LEU A 107 9.76 13.23 1.26
C LEU A 107 8.64 12.20 1.43
N ALA A 108 7.52 12.61 2.02
CA ALA A 108 6.30 11.81 2.05
C ALA A 108 5.65 11.81 0.65
N GLY A 109 6.24 11.05 -0.27
CA GLY A 109 5.80 10.92 -1.66
C GLY A 109 5.95 9.48 -2.13
N SER A 110 4.98 9.00 -2.91
CA SER A 110 5.06 7.70 -3.59
C SER A 110 6.00 7.79 -4.80
N ALA A 111 6.25 6.68 -5.52
CA ALA A 111 7.13 6.58 -6.69
C ALA A 111 6.98 7.73 -7.72
N TYR A 112 5.77 8.29 -7.83
CA TYR A 112 5.45 9.48 -8.59
C TYR A 112 6.31 10.71 -8.25
N THR A 113 6.44 11.05 -6.97
CA THR A 113 7.16 12.26 -6.52
C THR A 113 8.65 12.14 -6.85
N TYR A 114 9.19 10.93 -6.77
CA TYR A 114 10.56 10.63 -7.12
C TYR A 114 10.83 10.73 -8.63
N ALA A 115 9.93 10.17 -9.44
CA ALA A 115 10.01 10.28 -10.90
C ALA A 115 9.84 11.72 -11.39
N TYR A 116 8.96 12.50 -10.75
CA TYR A 116 8.73 13.91 -11.06
C TYR A 116 9.97 14.76 -10.81
N VAL A 117 10.67 14.54 -9.69
CA VAL A 117 11.88 15.28 -9.34
C VAL A 117 13.07 14.92 -10.24
N SER A 118 13.18 13.67 -10.69
CA SER A 118 14.33 13.22 -11.51
C SER A 118 14.14 13.39 -13.03
N PHE A 119 12.94 13.19 -13.57
CA PHE A 119 12.71 13.08 -15.02
C PHE A 119 11.61 14.01 -15.56
N GLY A 120 11.09 14.92 -14.74
CA GLY A 120 10.09 15.92 -15.14
C GLY A 120 8.65 15.41 -15.20
N GLU A 121 7.77 16.26 -15.73
CA GLU A 121 6.31 16.16 -15.60
C GLU A 121 5.68 14.98 -16.37
N LEU A 122 6.16 14.72 -17.59
CA LEU A 122 5.64 13.63 -18.42
C LEU A 122 5.90 12.26 -17.78
N THR A 123 7.10 12.06 -17.25
CA THR A 123 7.54 10.81 -16.64
C THR A 123 6.82 10.58 -15.30
N GLY A 124 6.63 11.65 -14.51
CA GLY A 124 5.78 11.61 -13.33
C GLY A 124 4.35 11.18 -13.67
N TRP A 125 3.73 11.82 -14.67
CA TRP A 125 2.36 11.51 -15.10
C TRP A 125 2.17 10.05 -15.53
N LEU A 126 3.09 9.52 -16.35
CA LEU A 126 3.08 8.12 -16.78
C LEU A 126 3.23 7.15 -15.59
N VAL A 127 4.15 7.43 -14.66
CA VAL A 127 4.36 6.59 -13.47
C VAL A 127 3.15 6.61 -12.55
N GLY A 128 2.49 7.76 -12.38
CA GLY A 128 1.26 7.87 -11.59
C GLY A 128 0.12 7.05 -12.17
N TRP A 129 -0.06 7.12 -13.49
CA TRP A 129 -1.09 6.34 -14.18
C TRP A 129 -0.79 4.83 -14.13
N ASN A 130 0.46 4.44 -14.33
CA ASN A 130 0.90 3.05 -14.21
C ASN A 130 0.70 2.49 -12.80
N LEU A 131 1.02 3.27 -11.75
CA LEU A 131 0.76 2.87 -10.36
C LEU A 131 -0.74 2.64 -10.14
N THR A 132 -1.59 3.55 -10.61
CA THR A 132 -3.03 3.47 -10.42
C THR A 132 -3.61 2.23 -11.10
N LEU A 133 -3.23 1.96 -12.35
CA LEU A 133 -3.62 0.76 -13.09
C LEU A 133 -3.07 -0.52 -12.43
N GLY A 134 -1.81 -0.51 -12.00
CA GLY A 134 -1.19 -1.64 -11.32
C GLY A 134 -1.89 -2.02 -10.01
N TYR A 135 -2.25 -1.04 -9.19
CA TYR A 135 -3.03 -1.27 -7.97
C TYR A 135 -4.45 -1.76 -8.26
N ALA A 136 -5.11 -1.23 -9.31
CA ALA A 136 -6.44 -1.69 -9.71
C ALA A 136 -6.44 -3.16 -10.15
N VAL A 137 -5.47 -3.56 -10.98
CA VAL A 137 -5.30 -4.96 -11.40
C VAL A 137 -4.98 -5.85 -10.20
N SER A 138 -4.10 -5.40 -9.30
CA SER A 138 -3.75 -6.15 -8.10
C SER A 138 -4.96 -6.40 -7.20
N ALA A 139 -5.80 -5.38 -6.98
CA ALA A 139 -7.03 -5.51 -6.20
C ALA A 139 -8.04 -6.48 -6.87
N ALA A 140 -8.16 -6.42 -8.20
CA ALA A 140 -9.02 -7.35 -8.96
C ALA A 140 -8.56 -8.80 -8.85
N VAL A 141 -7.24 -9.06 -8.92
CA VAL A 141 -6.68 -10.41 -8.76
C VAL A 141 -6.96 -10.94 -7.36
N VAL A 142 -6.74 -10.15 -6.31
CA VAL A 142 -7.02 -10.55 -4.92
C VAL A 142 -8.51 -10.85 -4.71
N ALA A 143 -9.41 -10.02 -5.26
CA ALA A 143 -10.84 -10.25 -5.19
C ALA A 143 -11.24 -11.56 -5.89
N ARG A 144 -10.67 -11.83 -7.07
CA ARG A 144 -10.90 -13.09 -7.81
C ARG A 144 -10.40 -14.30 -7.02
N SER A 145 -9.18 -14.26 -6.51
CA SER A 145 -8.63 -15.37 -5.71
C SER A 145 -9.51 -15.67 -4.48
N TRP A 146 -10.00 -14.63 -3.81
CA TRP A 146 -10.90 -14.83 -2.66
C TRP A 146 -12.26 -15.40 -3.08
N ALA A 147 -12.83 -14.94 -4.19
CA ALA A 147 -14.08 -15.47 -4.72
C ALA A 147 -13.97 -16.96 -5.08
N GLU A 148 -12.87 -17.40 -5.68
CA GLU A 148 -12.61 -18.81 -6.01
C GLU A 148 -12.53 -19.68 -4.74
N HIS A 149 -11.79 -19.23 -3.72
CA HIS A 149 -11.70 -19.94 -2.44
C HIS A 149 -13.05 -19.99 -1.71
N PHE A 150 -13.79 -18.88 -1.73
CA PHE A 150 -15.11 -18.80 -1.11
C PHE A 150 -16.14 -19.69 -1.83
N ALA A 151 -16.08 -19.75 -3.17
CA ALA A 151 -16.95 -20.62 -3.96
C ALA A 151 -16.71 -22.11 -3.62
N VAL A 152 -15.46 -22.55 -3.52
CA VAL A 152 -15.13 -23.93 -3.10
C VAL A 152 -15.62 -24.20 -1.67
N PHE A 153 -15.42 -23.26 -0.75
CA PHE A 153 -15.87 -23.40 0.64
C PHE A 153 -17.39 -23.54 0.74
N VAL A 154 -18.15 -22.69 0.04
CA VAL A 154 -19.61 -22.73 0.02
C VAL A 154 -20.12 -23.97 -0.72
N GLY A 155 -19.52 -24.34 -1.86
CA GLY A 155 -19.86 -25.55 -2.61
C GLY A 155 -19.65 -26.82 -1.78
N GLY A 156 -18.54 -26.90 -1.04
CA GLY A 156 -18.27 -27.99 -0.11
C GLY A 156 -19.19 -28.01 1.11
N MET A 157 -19.70 -26.85 1.55
CA MET A 157 -20.65 -26.75 2.65
C MET A 157 -22.09 -27.09 2.24
N PHE A 158 -22.48 -26.79 1.00
CA PHE A 158 -23.81 -27.05 0.47
C PHE A 158 -23.93 -28.34 -0.35
N GLY A 159 -22.85 -29.12 -0.50
CA GLY A 159 -22.89 -30.43 -1.14
C GLY A 159 -23.36 -30.38 -2.60
N ALA A 160 -23.07 -29.30 -3.31
CA ALA A 160 -23.28 -29.24 -4.75
C ALA A 160 -22.12 -29.98 -5.44
N GLU A 161 -22.23 -31.30 -5.48
CA GLU A 161 -21.59 -32.11 -6.52
C GLU A 161 -22.34 -31.80 -7.82
N GLU A 162 -21.75 -30.94 -8.65
CA GLU A 162 -22.16 -30.78 -10.05
C GLU A 162 -20.96 -31.16 -10.91
N ASP A 163 -21.16 -32.25 -11.65
CA ASP A 163 -20.28 -32.88 -12.64
C ASP A 163 -19.66 -31.91 -13.67
#